data_AF-A0A6G3WHQ4-F1
#
_entry.id   AF-A0A6G3WHQ4-F1
#
_cell.length_a   1.000
_cell.length_b   1.000
_cell.length_c   1.000
_cell.angle_alpha   90.00
_cell.angle_beta   90.00
_cell.angle_gamma   90.00
#
_symmetry.space_group_name_H-M   'P 1'
#
loop_
_entity.id
_entity.type
_entity.pdbx_description
1 polymer ?
#
loop_
_entity_poly.entity_id
_entity_poly.type
_entity_poly.pdbx_seq_one_letter_code
_entity_poly.pdbx_strand_id
1 'polypeptide(L)'
;MSTGTTAVWGRAEQQDFRSRVRGALLGGAVGDALGAGVDELVLEEIRAAHGVEGVGDYVPAHGRRGAVTALTQLTLFTVDGLIRAQVRRDTGAWHPPTDVHRAHLRWAATQHDWGPDERREDNGWLAAEEWLYARRAPARECL
;
A
#
# COMPACT_ATOMS: atom_id res chain seq x y z
N MET A 1 -13.24 30.73 8.90
CA MET A 1 -12.73 30.22 7.60
C MET A 1 -11.27 30.59 7.51
N SER A 2 -10.36 29.66 7.84
CA SER A 2 -8.92 29.92 7.70
C SER A 2 -8.55 29.64 6.25
N THR A 3 -8.29 30.69 5.49
CA THR A 3 -7.65 30.63 4.18
C THR A 3 -6.21 30.19 4.41
N GLY A 4 -5.99 28.88 4.46
CA GLY A 4 -4.64 28.33 4.46
C GLY A 4 -3.93 28.79 3.20
N THR A 5 -2.93 29.66 3.36
CA THR A 5 -2.04 30.09 2.28
C THR A 5 -1.42 28.84 1.68
N THR A 6 -1.83 28.48 0.46
CA THR A 6 -1.16 27.42 -0.30
C THR A 6 0.27 27.88 -0.52
N ALA A 7 1.23 27.26 0.17
CA ALA A 7 2.63 27.56 -0.04
C ALA A 7 2.94 27.35 -1.53
N VAL A 8 3.34 28.41 -2.24
CA VAL A 8 3.69 28.33 -3.65
C VAL A 8 5.06 27.67 -3.75
N TRP A 9 5.08 26.38 -4.04
CA TRP A 9 6.33 25.63 -4.20
C TRP A 9 6.95 25.89 -5.57
N GLY A 10 8.25 26.16 -5.60
CA GLY A 10 9.05 26.17 -6.81
C GLY A 10 9.20 24.77 -7.42
N ARG A 11 9.67 24.70 -8.67
CA ARG A 11 9.85 23.40 -9.37
C ARG A 11 10.75 22.43 -8.61
N ALA A 12 11.84 22.92 -8.00
CA ALA A 12 12.78 22.08 -7.27
C ALA A 12 12.14 21.43 -6.04
N GLU A 13 11.38 22.20 -5.26
CA GLU A 13 10.66 21.73 -4.07
C GLU A 13 9.59 20.70 -4.44
N GLN A 14 8.85 20.94 -5.53
CA GLN A 14 7.88 19.97 -6.05
C GLN A 14 8.54 18.66 -6.46
N GLN A 15 9.73 18.71 -7.10
CA GLN A 15 10.44 17.50 -7.50
C GLN A 15 11.00 16.73 -6.30
N ASP A 16 11.59 17.42 -5.31
CA ASP A 16 12.07 16.81 -4.08
C ASP A 16 10.92 16.12 -3.33
N PHE A 17 9.79 16.81 -3.15
CA PHE A 17 8.61 16.21 -2.51
C PHE A 17 8.12 14.96 -3.25
N ARG A 18 7.98 15.02 -4.58
CA ARG A 18 7.56 13.86 -5.39
C ARG A 18 8.57 12.70 -5.30
N SER A 19 9.86 13.01 -5.21
CA SER A 19 10.91 12.01 -5.01
C SER A 19 10.75 11.32 -3.66
N ARG A 20 10.57 12.08 -2.58
CA ARG A 20 10.35 11.53 -1.22
C ARG A 20 9.10 10.69 -1.12
N VAL A 21 7.98 11.12 -1.73
CA VAL A 21 6.74 10.33 -1.75
C VAL A 21 6.95 9.00 -2.46
N ARG A 22 7.60 9.00 -3.65
CA ARG A 22 7.91 7.75 -4.37
C ARG A 22 8.87 6.87 -3.58
N GLY A 23 9.91 7.46 -3.00
CA GLY A 23 10.89 6.76 -2.17
C GLY A 23 10.26 6.11 -0.95
N ALA A 24 9.32 6.77 -0.28
CA ALA A 24 8.59 6.21 0.85
C ALA A 24 7.73 5.00 0.44
N LEU A 25 6.99 5.11 -0.67
CA LEU A 25 6.15 4.01 -1.16
C LEU A 25 6.98 2.82 -1.65
N LEU A 26 8.03 3.08 -2.45
CA LEU A 26 8.91 2.03 -2.95
C LEU A 26 9.73 1.40 -1.83
N GLY A 27 10.29 2.20 -0.93
CA GLY A 27 11.05 1.73 0.22
C GLY A 27 10.19 0.90 1.18
N GLY A 28 8.94 1.31 1.40
CA GLY A 28 7.96 0.53 2.16
C GLY A 28 7.68 -0.84 1.51
N ALA A 29 7.45 -0.88 0.20
CA ALA A 29 7.23 -2.14 -0.52
C ALA A 29 8.48 -3.05 -0.54
N VAL A 30 9.69 -2.48 -0.63
CA VAL A 30 10.95 -3.22 -0.52
C VAL A 30 11.11 -3.82 0.89
N GLY A 31 10.84 -3.03 1.94
CA GLY A 31 10.89 -3.50 3.32
C GLY A 31 9.87 -4.60 3.61
N ASP A 32 8.64 -4.43 3.12
CA ASP A 32 7.59 -5.44 3.19
C ASP A 32 8.03 -6.76 2.52
N ALA A 33 8.52 -6.69 1.29
CA ALA A 33 9.00 -7.87 0.57
C ALA A 33 10.25 -8.52 1.19
N LEU A 34 11.13 -7.75 1.86
CA LEU A 34 12.31 -8.26 2.56
C LEU A 34 11.91 -9.00 3.84
N GLY A 35 10.92 -8.49 4.58
CA GLY A 35 10.41 -9.09 5.81
C GLY A 35 9.49 -10.28 5.59
N ALA A 36 8.82 -10.38 4.44
CA ALA A 36 7.75 -11.35 4.18
C ALA A 36 8.12 -12.83 4.40
N GLY A 37 9.39 -13.22 4.21
CA GLY A 37 9.82 -14.62 4.39
C GLY A 37 10.28 -14.97 5.81
N VAL A 38 10.30 -14.00 6.72
CA VAL A 38 10.82 -14.14 8.09
C VAL A 38 9.91 -13.49 9.14
N ASP A 39 8.69 -13.11 8.76
CA ASP A 39 7.75 -12.34 9.59
C ASP A 39 7.26 -13.11 10.83
N GLU A 40 7.22 -14.44 10.76
CA GLU A 40 6.87 -15.33 11.88
C GLU A 40 8.07 -15.69 12.78
N LEU A 41 9.29 -15.32 12.41
CA LEU A 41 10.51 -15.70 13.13
C LEU A 41 10.89 -14.67 14.19
N VAL A 42 11.38 -15.14 15.34
CA VAL A 42 12.07 -14.27 16.30
C VAL A 42 13.51 -13.98 15.84
N LEU A 43 14.12 -12.94 16.39
CA LEU A 43 15.46 -12.48 15.97
C LEU A 43 16.52 -13.59 16.07
N GLU A 44 16.46 -14.43 17.09
CA GLU A 44 17.37 -15.57 17.28
C GLU A 44 17.23 -16.60 16.14
N GLU A 45 16.01 -16.88 15.71
CA GLU A 45 15.73 -17.81 14.60
C GLU A 45 16.17 -17.22 13.26
N ILE A 46 15.92 -15.92 13.04
CA ILE A 46 16.43 -15.20 11.86
C ILE A 46 17.95 -15.30 11.80
N ARG A 47 18.64 -15.06 12.92
CA ARG A 47 20.10 -15.14 12.98
C ARG A 47 20.63 -16.56 12.83
N ALA A 48 19.92 -17.55 13.35
CA ALA A 48 20.28 -18.96 13.17
C ALA A 48 20.17 -19.38 11.69
N ALA A 49 19.16 -18.89 10.97
CA ALA A 49 18.94 -19.22 9.55
C ALA A 49 19.78 -18.38 8.57
N HIS A 50 20.03 -17.11 8.89
CA HIS A 50 20.62 -16.13 7.96
C HIS A 50 21.97 -15.54 8.41
N GLY A 51 22.46 -15.91 9.60
CA GLY A 51 23.69 -15.38 10.19
C GLY A 51 23.46 -14.13 11.03
N VAL A 52 24.52 -13.67 11.70
CA VAL A 52 24.45 -12.56 12.68
C VAL A 52 23.91 -11.25 12.12
N GLU A 53 24.17 -10.99 10.84
CA GLU A 53 23.71 -9.80 10.10
C GLU A 53 22.23 -9.90 9.67
N GLY A 54 21.61 -11.08 9.80
CA GLY A 54 20.21 -11.31 9.43
C GLY A 54 19.97 -11.38 7.92
N VAL A 55 18.77 -10.96 7.50
CA VAL A 55 18.32 -11.06 6.10
C VAL A 55 19.00 -10.01 5.22
N GLY A 56 19.82 -10.47 4.27
CA GLY A 56 20.49 -9.60 3.29
C GLY A 56 19.86 -9.54 1.88
N ASP A 57 18.90 -10.42 1.58
CA ASP A 57 18.19 -10.47 0.29
C ASP A 57 16.80 -11.13 0.48
N TYR A 58 15.93 -11.02 -0.51
CA TYR A 58 14.56 -11.52 -0.45
C TYR A 58 14.49 -13.03 -0.20
N VAL A 59 13.97 -13.39 0.97
CA VAL A 59 13.61 -14.77 1.29
C VAL A 59 12.33 -15.12 0.51
N PRO A 60 12.22 -16.30 -0.14
CA PRO A 60 11.01 -16.69 -0.84
C PRO A 60 9.77 -16.68 0.07
N ALA A 61 8.72 -15.98 -0.35
CA ALA A 61 7.44 -15.90 0.35
C ALA A 61 6.31 -15.86 -0.69
N HIS A 62 5.13 -16.38 -0.35
CA HIS A 62 3.96 -16.39 -1.25
C HIS A 62 4.27 -16.89 -2.69
N GLY A 63 5.12 -17.92 -2.81
CA GLY A 63 5.45 -18.58 -4.07
C GLY A 63 6.54 -17.93 -4.93
N ARG A 64 7.19 -16.83 -4.49
CA ARG A 64 8.30 -16.20 -5.23
C ARG A 64 9.24 -15.39 -4.31
N ARG A 65 10.40 -14.99 -4.84
CA ARG A 65 11.24 -13.96 -4.20
C ARG A 65 10.68 -12.57 -4.45
N GLY A 66 10.78 -11.70 -3.45
CA GLY A 66 10.33 -10.30 -3.54
C GLY A 66 8.82 -10.16 -3.71
N ALA A 67 8.02 -11.09 -3.15
CA ALA A 67 6.58 -10.91 -3.07
C ALA A 67 6.28 -9.87 -1.98
N VAL A 68 5.56 -8.81 -2.34
CA VAL A 68 4.93 -7.91 -1.36
C VAL A 68 3.74 -8.60 -0.70
N THR A 69 3.41 -8.21 0.53
CA THR A 69 2.32 -8.79 1.32
C THR A 69 1.04 -7.95 1.23
N ALA A 70 0.03 -8.35 2.01
CA ALA A 70 -1.17 -7.56 2.27
C ALA A 70 -0.87 -6.13 2.75
N LEU A 71 0.27 -5.88 3.42
CA LEU A 71 0.66 -4.54 3.89
C LEU A 71 0.85 -3.56 2.72
N THR A 72 1.60 -3.96 1.70
CA THR A 72 1.77 -3.12 0.50
C THR A 72 0.44 -2.95 -0.22
N GLN A 73 -0.36 -4.02 -0.36
CA GLN A 73 -1.68 -3.92 -1.01
C GLN A 73 -2.57 -2.89 -0.28
N LEU A 74 -2.69 -2.98 1.05
CA LEU A 74 -3.45 -2.06 1.88
C LEU A 74 -2.92 -0.61 1.79
N THR A 75 -1.60 -0.46 1.73
CA THR A 75 -0.94 0.85 1.54
C THR A 75 -1.33 1.47 0.20
N LEU A 76 -1.35 0.69 -0.89
CA LEU A 76 -1.78 1.18 -2.21
C LEU A 76 -3.23 1.66 -2.19
N PHE A 77 -4.13 0.90 -1.57
CA PHE A 77 -5.53 1.32 -1.42
C PHE A 77 -5.70 2.53 -0.50
N THR A 78 -4.87 2.66 0.53
CA THR A 78 -4.84 3.89 1.36
C THR A 78 -4.49 5.11 0.52
N VAL A 79 -3.47 5.00 -0.35
CA VAL A 79 -3.07 6.06 -1.27
C VAL A 79 -4.17 6.36 -2.31
N ASP A 80 -4.83 5.34 -2.88
CA ASP A 80 -5.99 5.53 -3.77
C ASP A 80 -7.11 6.32 -3.08
N GLY A 81 -7.44 5.98 -1.83
CA GLY A 81 -8.42 6.71 -1.03
C GLY A 81 -8.05 8.18 -0.82
N LEU A 82 -6.80 8.47 -0.49
CA LEU A 82 -6.29 9.83 -0.31
C LEU A 82 -6.30 10.64 -1.62
N ILE A 83 -5.92 10.02 -2.74
CA ILE A 83 -5.97 10.66 -4.06
C ILE A 83 -7.42 11.01 -4.42
N ARG A 84 -8.36 10.07 -4.26
CA ARG A 84 -9.77 10.32 -4.58
C ARG A 84 -10.38 11.39 -3.68
N ALA A 85 -10.01 11.43 -2.40
CA ALA A 85 -10.41 12.51 -1.49
C ALA A 85 -9.90 13.87 -1.98
N GLN A 86 -8.63 13.94 -2.39
CA GLN A 86 -8.05 15.17 -2.90
C GLN A 86 -8.73 15.65 -4.19
N VAL A 87 -9.13 14.74 -5.10
CA VAL A 87 -9.91 15.11 -6.31
C VAL A 87 -11.30 15.64 -5.94
N ARG A 88 -12.00 15.01 -5.00
CA ARG A 88 -13.33 15.48 -4.52
C ARG A 88 -13.28 16.78 -3.74
N ARG A 89 -12.09 17.22 -3.31
CA ARG A 89 -11.93 18.51 -2.65
C ARG A 89 -12.40 19.66 -3.53
N ASP A 90 -12.09 19.58 -4.82
CA ASP A 90 -12.42 20.62 -5.79
C ASP A 90 -13.93 20.66 -6.11
N THR A 91 -14.67 19.59 -5.81
CA THR A 91 -16.13 19.49 -6.00
C THR A 91 -16.92 19.75 -4.71
N GLY A 92 -16.26 20.12 -3.61
CA GLY A 92 -16.91 20.44 -2.32
C GLY A 92 -17.31 19.23 -1.46
N ALA A 93 -16.99 18.01 -1.87
CA ALA A 93 -17.34 16.76 -1.17
C ALA A 93 -16.13 16.15 -0.43
N TRP A 94 -15.30 17.00 0.18
CA TRP A 94 -14.04 16.57 0.81
C TRP A 94 -14.26 15.87 2.14
N HIS A 95 -14.04 14.56 2.20
CA HIS A 95 -14.01 13.81 3.46
C HIS A 95 -13.03 12.62 3.39
N PRO A 96 -11.72 12.85 3.62
CA PRO A 96 -10.70 11.82 3.50
C PRO A 96 -10.99 10.51 4.25
N PRO A 97 -11.52 10.51 5.49
CA PRO A 97 -11.80 9.25 6.20
C PRO A 97 -12.78 8.35 5.47
N THR A 98 -13.85 8.91 4.88
CA THR A 98 -14.83 8.11 4.12
C THR A 98 -14.20 7.50 2.86
N ASP A 99 -13.33 8.24 2.21
CA ASP A 99 -12.75 7.83 0.94
C ASP A 99 -11.65 6.79 1.12
N VAL A 100 -10.85 6.94 2.19
CA VAL A 100 -9.92 5.92 2.66
C VAL A 100 -10.68 4.67 3.09
N HIS A 101 -11.76 4.80 3.87
CA HIS A 101 -12.58 3.65 4.27
C HIS A 101 -13.15 2.89 3.07
N ARG A 102 -13.73 3.60 2.08
CA ARG A 102 -14.21 2.98 0.83
C ARG A 102 -13.09 2.29 0.06
N ALA A 103 -11.87 2.83 0.07
CA ALA A 103 -10.73 2.17 -0.55
C ALA A 103 -10.30 0.91 0.21
N HIS A 104 -10.36 0.90 1.54
CA HIS A 104 -10.14 -0.29 2.35
C HIS A 104 -11.19 -1.38 2.08
N LEU A 105 -12.46 -1.00 1.85
CA LEU A 105 -13.48 -1.97 1.44
C LEU A 105 -13.20 -2.57 0.06
N ARG A 106 -12.66 -1.79 -0.90
CA ARG A 106 -12.21 -2.31 -2.19
C ARG A 106 -11.03 -3.26 -2.03
N TRP A 107 -10.07 -2.95 -1.17
CA TRP A 107 -8.98 -3.86 -0.82
C TRP A 107 -9.50 -5.16 -0.19
N ALA A 108 -10.40 -5.07 0.79
CA ALA A 108 -10.98 -6.23 1.45
C ALA A 108 -11.69 -7.14 0.44
N ALA A 109 -12.35 -6.58 -0.58
CA ALA A 109 -12.93 -7.36 -1.67
C ALA A 109 -11.86 -8.16 -2.44
N THR A 110 -10.67 -7.60 -2.70
CA THR A 110 -9.58 -8.35 -3.37
C THR A 110 -9.03 -9.50 -2.53
N GLN A 111 -9.31 -9.54 -1.22
CA GLN A 111 -8.91 -10.65 -0.34
C GLN A 111 -9.90 -11.84 -0.37
N HIS A 112 -11.06 -11.68 -1.00
CA HIS A 112 -12.15 -12.66 -1.02
C HIS A 112 -12.60 -13.03 -2.44
N ASP A 113 -12.66 -12.05 -3.34
CA ASP A 113 -13.07 -12.23 -4.72
C ASP A 113 -11.96 -12.95 -5.53
N TRP A 114 -12.34 -13.70 -6.55
CA TRP A 114 -11.38 -14.45 -7.38
C TRP A 114 -10.60 -13.55 -8.36
N GLY A 115 -11.13 -12.36 -8.65
CA GLY A 115 -10.58 -11.43 -9.62
C GLY A 115 -11.42 -10.15 -9.72
N PRO A 116 -10.99 -9.19 -10.55
CA PRO A 116 -11.70 -7.94 -10.79
C PRO A 116 -13.15 -8.14 -11.25
N ASP A 117 -14.09 -7.43 -10.64
CA ASP A 117 -15.48 -7.35 -11.11
C ASP A 117 -15.71 -6.01 -11.82
N GLU A 118 -15.62 -6.03 -13.15
CA GLU A 118 -15.80 -4.85 -14.01
C GLU A 118 -17.20 -4.23 -13.90
N ARG A 119 -18.19 -4.96 -13.36
CA ARG A 119 -19.55 -4.46 -13.16
C ARG A 119 -19.64 -3.46 -12.00
N ARG A 120 -18.62 -3.39 -11.14
CA ARG A 120 -18.55 -2.43 -10.02
C ARG A 120 -17.88 -1.14 -10.50
N GLU A 121 -18.67 -0.20 -11.02
CA GLU A 121 -18.18 1.05 -11.62
C GLU A 121 -17.31 1.89 -10.66
N ASP A 122 -17.55 1.80 -9.34
CA ASP A 122 -16.81 2.55 -8.31
C ASP A 122 -15.42 1.98 -7.97
N ASN A 123 -15.07 0.79 -8.49
CA ASN A 123 -13.79 0.13 -8.21
C ASN A 123 -12.60 0.98 -8.64
N GLY A 124 -12.70 1.65 -9.79
CA GLY A 124 -11.62 2.39 -10.42
C GLY A 124 -10.40 1.52 -10.76
N TRP A 125 -9.32 2.17 -11.21
CA TRP A 125 -8.19 1.48 -11.83
C TRP A 125 -7.48 0.47 -10.91
N LEU A 126 -7.18 0.83 -9.66
CA LEU A 126 -6.38 -0.03 -8.79
C LEU A 126 -7.05 -1.40 -8.55
N ALA A 127 -8.37 -1.43 -8.34
CA ALA A 127 -9.09 -2.68 -8.15
C ALA A 127 -9.28 -3.49 -9.45
N ALA A 128 -8.85 -3.00 -10.61
CA ALA A 128 -8.79 -3.80 -11.84
C ALA A 128 -7.51 -4.64 -11.95
N GLU A 129 -6.53 -4.43 -11.06
CA GLU A 129 -5.24 -5.10 -11.13
C GLU A 129 -5.31 -6.52 -10.51
N GLU A 130 -5.32 -7.55 -11.36
CA GLU A 130 -5.47 -8.96 -10.97
C GLU A 130 -4.47 -9.43 -9.90
N TRP A 131 -3.25 -8.89 -9.89
CA TRP A 131 -2.22 -9.30 -8.92
C TRP A 131 -2.56 -8.93 -7.46
N LEU A 132 -3.50 -8.00 -7.25
CA LEU A 132 -4.03 -7.62 -5.94
C LEU A 132 -5.04 -8.64 -5.38
N TYR A 133 -5.55 -9.52 -6.23
CA TYR A 133 -6.47 -10.62 -5.87
C TYR A 133 -5.69 -11.85 -5.40
N ALA A 134 -4.65 -11.59 -4.60
CA ALA A 134 -3.78 -12.60 -4.01
C ALA A 134 -3.68 -12.35 -2.51
N ARG A 135 -4.22 -13.29 -1.72
CA ARG A 135 -4.21 -13.21 -0.26
C ARG A 135 -2.81 -13.54 0.27
N ARG A 136 -2.13 -12.53 0.82
CA ARG A 136 -0.74 -12.62 1.28
C ARG A 136 -0.61 -12.15 2.73
N ALA A 137 -1.08 -13.01 3.64
CA ALA A 137 -1.07 -12.78 5.09
C ALA A 137 -1.72 -11.44 5.55
N PRO A 138 -2.98 -11.13 5.17
CA PRO A 138 -3.69 -9.99 5.74
C PRO A 138 -3.90 -10.19 7.25
N ALA A 139 -3.59 -9.16 8.05
CA ALA A 139 -3.93 -9.12 9.46
C ALA A 139 -5.45 -9.23 9.64
N ARG A 140 -5.88 -10.00 10.64
CA ARG A 140 -7.31 -10.30 10.85
C ARG A 140 -8.11 -9.04 11.16
N GLU A 141 -7.50 -8.07 11.81
CA GLU A 141 -8.07 -6.79 12.21
C GLU A 141 -8.38 -5.88 11.01
N CYS A 142 -7.79 -6.18 9.85
CA CYS A 142 -8.00 -5.44 8.61
C CYS A 142 -9.11 -6.04 7.73
N LEU A 143 -9.53 -7.29 7.98
CA LEU A 143 -10.57 -8.00 7.22
C LEU A 143 -11.97 -7.77 7.82
#